data_AF-A0A941WNK2-F1
#
_entry.id   AF-A0A941WNK2-F1
#
_cell.length_a   1.000
_cell.length_b   1.000
_cell.length_c   1.000
_cell.angle_alpha   90.00
_cell.angle_beta   90.00
_cell.angle_gamma   90.00
#
_symmetry.space_group_name_H-M   'P 1'
#
loop_
_entity.id
_entity.type
_entity.pdbx_description
1 polymer ?
#
loop_
_entity_poly.entity_id
_entity_poly.type
_entity_poly.pdbx_seq_one_letter_code
_entity_poly.pdbx_strand_id
1 'polypeptide(L)'
;MFRKFTWLACATLLCALLIALPADQVALAADVGTADAFIKAVKEGGTVTLTADITLPQTQSFVISGKSVEIDLNGFALERENESSNALFTIKSNGSLTVGDSKGNGSITSSYPFKLMSDSKFVFNGGDVTSTKGSVIDIYTSASNVLVEMNGGSVRGDADNTFGIRGKSNVVVNISGGKVSAFPGNRLAMYISGDNDNAIKINMTGGTIEAKSQAIQAYSGAVINVSGDANIYSQTSTAISTQSGYGVVELNVTGGSITTDSGSGYAVYARESSVVNIEGGTISGGTAVYAYDNANVQISGGDITGKSYAIRKGSNGTPTVDVTGGTFNKDVSTYANEDAALATITSGGSTKYVFGDSIAEKAAAAGEGDQITVKKGSIDLTNVPDGVIVSNSGGGNVSVNGDVVKENPVTTHTHTYGNPVWTWTGVTAAEATFTCTKDGTHTEKVTATITSEVTKVPTCTETGETTYTAKVTFDGAEYTDKKVANIEMKAH
;
A
#
# COMPACT_ATOMS: atom_id res chain seq x y z
N MET A 1 42.42 10.85 -17.86
CA MET A 1 41.74 10.29 -16.67
C MET A 1 40.32 9.96 -17.10
N PHE A 2 40.07 8.77 -17.67
CA PHE A 2 39.61 7.55 -16.96
C PHE A 2 38.46 7.87 -16.00
N ARG A 3 37.23 7.34 -16.08
CA ARG A 3 36.67 6.18 -16.81
C ARG A 3 35.14 6.29 -16.63
N LYS A 4 34.32 6.22 -17.69
CA LYS A 4 32.88 5.94 -17.56
C LYS A 4 32.68 4.45 -17.80
N PHE A 5 32.24 3.74 -16.76
CA PHE A 5 31.88 2.33 -16.83
C PHE A 5 30.43 2.17 -17.27
N THR A 6 30.22 1.26 -18.21
CA THR A 6 28.95 0.76 -18.71
C THR A 6 28.38 -0.34 -17.81
N TRP A 7 27.05 -0.28 -17.62
CA TRP A 7 26.06 -1.37 -17.47
C TRP A 7 26.25 -2.42 -16.35
N LEU A 8 25.22 -2.58 -15.50
CA LEU A 8 24.59 -3.89 -15.30
C LEU A 8 23.23 -3.77 -14.59
N ALA A 9 22.21 -4.35 -15.20
CA ALA A 9 20.93 -4.65 -14.58
C ALA A 9 21.15 -5.64 -13.42
N CYS A 10 20.68 -5.30 -12.23
CA CYS A 10 20.72 -6.19 -11.08
C CYS A 10 19.46 -7.05 -11.10
N ALA A 11 19.58 -8.25 -11.66
CA ALA A 11 18.58 -9.30 -11.58
C ALA A 11 18.43 -9.74 -10.11
N THR A 12 17.18 -9.88 -9.70
CA THR A 12 16.73 -10.46 -8.44
C THR A 12 17.30 -11.88 -8.28
N LEU A 13 18.32 -12.01 -7.44
CA LEU A 13 18.80 -13.32 -7.00
C LEU A 13 17.92 -13.79 -5.84
N LEU A 14 16.87 -14.55 -6.17
CA LEU A 14 16.13 -15.38 -5.24
C LEU A 14 17.09 -16.48 -4.74
N CYS A 15 17.86 -16.18 -3.69
CA CYS A 15 18.72 -17.15 -3.06
C CYS A 15 17.86 -18.07 -2.19
N ALA A 16 17.37 -19.15 -2.79
CA ALA A 16 16.79 -20.27 -2.06
C ALA A 16 17.88 -20.87 -1.16
N LEU A 17 17.87 -20.47 0.12
CA LEU A 17 18.68 -21.10 1.15
C LEU A 17 18.06 -22.48 1.42
N LEU A 18 18.47 -23.50 0.67
CA LEU A 18 18.30 -24.90 1.08
C LEU A 18 19.13 -25.08 2.36
N ILE A 19 18.47 -24.89 3.50
CA ILE A 19 18.94 -25.46 4.76
C ILE A 19 18.77 -26.97 4.58
N ALA A 20 19.88 -27.68 4.49
CA ALA A 20 19.88 -29.14 4.59
C ALA A 20 19.25 -29.50 5.95
N LEU A 21 18.01 -30.01 5.91
CA LEU A 21 17.35 -30.61 7.06
C LEU A 21 18.16 -31.85 7.47
N PRO A 22 18.37 -32.10 8.78
CA PRO A 22 18.94 -33.36 9.22
C PRO A 22 18.01 -34.50 8.80
N ALA A 23 18.63 -35.60 8.39
CA ALA A 23 18.02 -36.80 7.83
C ALA A 23 16.73 -37.25 8.56
N ASP A 24 15.68 -37.39 7.75
CA ASP A 24 14.49 -38.23 7.90
C ASP A 24 14.31 -38.95 9.25
N GLN A 25 13.54 -38.33 10.15
CA GLN A 25 12.49 -39.10 10.78
C GLN A 25 11.37 -39.20 9.75
N VAL A 26 11.13 -40.40 9.21
CA VAL A 26 9.90 -40.67 8.45
C VAL A 26 8.75 -40.17 9.31
N ALA A 27 8.05 -39.12 8.87
CA ALA A 27 6.89 -38.61 9.57
C ALA A 27 5.87 -39.75 9.64
N LEU A 28 5.60 -40.24 10.85
CA LEU A 28 4.53 -41.20 11.08
C LEU A 28 3.22 -40.50 10.70
N ALA A 29 2.54 -41.02 9.67
CA ALA A 29 1.21 -40.58 9.27
C ALA A 29 0.17 -41.51 9.93
N ALA A 30 -0.83 -40.93 10.58
CA ALA A 30 -1.89 -41.67 11.26
C ALA A 30 -3.27 -41.13 10.87
N ASP A 31 -4.09 -42.01 10.28
CA ASP A 31 -5.51 -41.78 10.08
C ASP A 31 -6.26 -42.12 11.38
N VAL A 32 -7.00 -41.17 11.94
CA VAL A 32 -7.65 -41.33 13.25
C VAL A 32 -9.12 -40.95 13.22
N GLY A 33 -9.96 -41.87 13.70
CA GLY A 33 -11.42 -41.67 13.82
C GLY A 33 -11.95 -41.80 15.25
N THR A 34 -11.07 -41.89 16.25
CA THR A 34 -11.45 -42.01 17.67
C THR A 34 -10.56 -41.15 18.55
N ALA A 35 -11.08 -40.73 19.71
CA ALA A 35 -10.33 -39.93 20.68
C ALA A 35 -9.04 -40.61 21.14
N ASP A 36 -9.08 -41.90 21.47
CA ASP A 36 -7.90 -42.65 21.91
C ASP A 36 -6.81 -42.73 20.83
N ALA A 37 -7.20 -42.96 19.58
CA ALA A 37 -6.28 -43.00 18.45
C ALA A 37 -5.64 -41.61 18.21
N PHE A 38 -6.44 -40.54 18.25
CA PHE A 38 -5.95 -39.17 18.14
C PHE A 38 -4.99 -38.81 19.27
N ILE A 39 -5.36 -39.11 20.52
CA ILE A 39 -4.52 -38.82 21.69
C ILE A 39 -3.16 -39.53 21.59
N LYS A 40 -3.16 -40.78 21.13
CA LYS A 40 -1.93 -41.55 20.90
C LYS A 40 -1.09 -40.93 19.79
N ALA A 41 -1.68 -40.64 18.63
CA ALA A 41 -0.96 -40.10 17.48
C ALA A 41 -0.32 -38.73 17.78
N VAL A 42 -1.04 -37.81 18.43
CA VAL A 42 -0.49 -36.50 18.82
C VAL A 42 0.68 -36.64 19.81
N LYS A 43 0.63 -37.63 20.72
CA LYS A 43 1.75 -37.90 21.64
C LYS A 43 2.98 -38.44 20.92
N GLU A 44 2.80 -39.25 19.88
CA GLU A 44 3.89 -39.81 19.08
C GLU A 44 4.54 -38.74 18.19
N GLY A 45 3.76 -37.85 17.58
CA GLY A 45 4.22 -36.84 16.64
C GLY A 45 4.00 -37.26 15.18
N GLY A 46 4.38 -36.39 14.24
CA GLY A 46 4.13 -36.61 12.80
C GLY A 46 2.76 -36.08 12.34
N THR A 47 2.25 -36.64 11.25
CA THR A 47 1.01 -36.18 10.60
C THR A 47 -0.18 -36.98 11.10
N VAL A 48 -1.24 -36.28 11.52
CA VAL A 48 -2.48 -36.84 12.07
C VAL A 48 -3.63 -36.34 11.21
N THR A 49 -4.27 -37.25 10.48
CA THR A 49 -5.39 -36.93 9.59
C THR A 49 -6.68 -37.46 10.21
N LEU A 50 -7.67 -36.59 10.40
CA LEU A 50 -8.96 -37.02 10.92
C LEU A 50 -9.76 -37.79 9.86
N THR A 51 -10.44 -38.84 10.28
CA THR A 51 -11.37 -39.62 9.44
C THR A 51 -12.81 -39.62 9.93
N ALA A 52 -13.06 -38.96 11.07
CA ALA A 52 -14.37 -38.78 11.69
C ALA A 52 -14.30 -37.59 12.65
N ASP A 53 -15.45 -37.08 13.07
CA ASP A 53 -15.52 -36.12 14.18
C ASP A 53 -15.03 -36.78 15.48
N ILE A 54 -14.27 -36.03 16.27
CA ILE A 54 -13.66 -36.51 17.52
C ILE A 54 -14.02 -35.56 18.67
N THR A 55 -14.57 -36.14 19.74
CA THR A 55 -14.77 -35.45 21.01
C THR A 55 -13.73 -35.93 22.03
N LEU A 56 -12.97 -34.99 22.59
CA LEU A 56 -11.95 -35.22 23.61
C LEU A 56 -12.52 -34.92 25.01
N PRO A 57 -12.15 -35.69 26.05
CA PRO A 57 -12.53 -35.40 27.42
C PRO A 57 -12.09 -33.99 27.86
N GLN A 58 -12.85 -33.35 28.76
CA GLN A 58 -12.55 -32.02 29.30
C GLN A 58 -11.12 -31.89 29.87
N THR A 59 -10.59 -32.96 30.45
CA THR A 59 -9.25 -33.02 31.07
C THR A 59 -8.12 -33.13 30.04
N GLN A 60 -8.43 -33.39 28.77
CA GLN A 60 -7.44 -33.64 27.74
C GLN A 60 -6.64 -32.36 27.43
N SER A 61 -5.31 -32.54 27.41
CA SER A 61 -4.34 -31.53 27.03
C SER A 61 -3.10 -32.19 26.41
N PHE A 62 -2.46 -31.47 25.50
CA PHE A 62 -1.30 -31.92 24.75
C PHE A 62 -0.14 -30.96 24.99
N VAL A 63 1.05 -31.52 25.24
CA VAL A 63 2.30 -30.77 25.29
C VAL A 63 3.15 -31.19 24.11
N ILE A 64 3.33 -30.27 23.17
CA ILE A 64 4.17 -30.45 21.98
C ILE A 64 5.53 -29.83 22.30
N SER A 65 6.53 -30.69 22.52
CA SER A 65 7.86 -30.31 22.97
C SER A 65 8.91 -31.17 22.29
N GLY A 66 9.93 -30.53 21.70
CA GLY A 66 11.04 -31.18 20.99
C GLY A 66 10.61 -32.04 19.80
N LYS A 67 9.41 -31.81 19.26
CA LYS A 67 8.80 -32.60 18.18
C LYS A 67 7.88 -31.74 17.33
N SER A 68 7.56 -32.24 16.14
CA SER A 68 6.55 -31.66 15.25
C SER A 68 5.30 -32.53 15.21
N VAL A 69 4.14 -31.88 15.22
CA VAL A 69 2.82 -32.48 14.98
C VAL A 69 2.15 -31.68 13.86
N GLU A 70 1.59 -32.38 12.88
CA GLU A 70 0.74 -31.80 11.85
C GLU A 70 -0.65 -32.42 11.97
N ILE A 71 -1.68 -31.60 12.11
CA ILE A 71 -3.07 -32.04 12.19
C ILE A 71 -3.76 -31.59 10.91
N ASP A 72 -4.22 -32.55 10.12
CA ASP A 72 -5.16 -32.31 9.03
C ASP A 72 -6.58 -32.64 9.51
N LEU A 73 -7.42 -31.61 9.64
CA LEU A 73 -8.81 -31.74 10.04
C LEU A 73 -9.63 -32.48 8.98
N ASN A 74 -9.23 -32.46 7.70
CA ASN A 74 -9.83 -33.26 6.63
C ASN A 74 -11.37 -33.14 6.55
N GLY A 75 -11.92 -31.97 6.87
CA GLY A 75 -13.36 -31.69 6.92
C GLY A 75 -14.10 -32.16 8.17
N PHE A 76 -13.42 -32.61 9.22
CA PHE A 76 -14.01 -33.10 10.46
C PHE A 76 -13.82 -32.16 11.66
N ALA A 77 -14.67 -32.31 12.66
CA ALA A 77 -14.63 -31.55 13.91
C ALA A 77 -13.75 -32.23 14.97
N LEU A 78 -12.97 -31.43 15.69
CA LEU A 78 -12.26 -31.81 16.91
C LEU A 78 -12.78 -30.94 18.07
N GLU A 79 -13.58 -31.52 18.94
CA GLU A 79 -14.18 -30.82 20.08
C GLU A 79 -13.54 -31.28 21.39
N ARG A 80 -13.28 -30.36 22.32
CA ARG A 80 -13.03 -30.70 23.72
C ARG A 80 -14.28 -30.42 24.54
N GLU A 81 -14.74 -31.42 25.29
CA GLU A 81 -15.89 -31.29 26.17
C GLU A 81 -15.70 -30.17 27.21
N ASN A 82 -16.76 -29.40 27.43
CA ASN A 82 -16.86 -28.38 28.48
C ASN A 82 -15.74 -27.32 28.45
N GLU A 83 -15.82 -26.37 29.38
CA GLU A 83 -14.75 -25.42 29.60
C GLU A 83 -13.62 -26.03 30.41
N SER A 84 -12.39 -25.73 30.01
CA SER A 84 -11.18 -26.02 30.77
C SER A 84 -10.25 -24.80 30.77
N SER A 85 -9.64 -24.54 31.92
CA SER A 85 -8.62 -23.48 32.08
C SER A 85 -7.26 -23.90 31.52
N ASN A 86 -7.07 -25.19 31.22
CA ASN A 86 -5.87 -25.69 30.58
C ASN A 86 -5.96 -25.54 29.06
N ALA A 87 -4.85 -25.15 28.43
CA ALA A 87 -4.76 -25.14 26.98
C ALA A 87 -4.92 -26.57 26.43
N LEU A 88 -5.64 -26.72 25.31
CA LEU A 88 -5.74 -28.00 24.61
C LEU A 88 -4.38 -28.38 24.03
N PHE A 89 -3.67 -27.44 23.39
CA PHE A 89 -2.31 -27.61 22.91
C PHE A 89 -1.39 -26.56 23.53
N THR A 90 -0.36 -27.02 24.24
CA THR A 90 0.77 -26.20 24.68
C THR A 90 1.99 -26.52 23.84
N ILE A 91 2.53 -25.55 23.13
CA ILE A 91 3.69 -25.69 22.24
C ILE A 91 4.89 -24.99 22.89
N LYS A 92 6.01 -25.69 23.05
CA LYS A 92 7.19 -25.21 23.79
C LYS A 92 8.47 -25.93 23.40
N SER A 93 9.62 -25.38 23.76
CA SER A 93 10.90 -26.13 23.80
C SER A 93 11.21 -26.85 22.48
N ASN A 94 11.28 -26.10 21.39
CA ASN A 94 11.42 -26.54 20.00
C ASN A 94 10.28 -27.44 19.49
N GLY A 95 9.10 -27.32 20.09
CA GLY A 95 7.88 -27.96 19.61
C GLY A 95 7.28 -27.20 18.43
N SER A 96 6.70 -27.93 17.47
CA SER A 96 5.98 -27.34 16.35
C SER A 96 4.61 -27.98 16.16
N LEU A 97 3.59 -27.15 15.97
CA LEU A 97 2.26 -27.61 15.58
C LEU A 97 1.87 -26.96 14.25
N THR A 98 1.45 -27.77 13.29
CA THR A 98 0.77 -27.32 12.08
C THR A 98 -0.67 -27.79 12.12
N VAL A 99 -1.62 -26.92 11.80
CA VAL A 99 -3.04 -27.27 11.64
C VAL A 99 -3.48 -26.86 10.25
N GLY A 100 -4.09 -27.79 9.52
CA GLY A 100 -4.67 -27.58 8.21
C GLY A 100 -6.01 -28.28 8.09
N ASP A 101 -6.68 -28.03 6.97
CA ASP A 101 -7.94 -28.66 6.64
C ASP A 101 -8.01 -28.89 5.13
N SER A 102 -7.58 -30.08 4.70
CA SER A 102 -7.39 -30.42 3.29
C SER A 102 -8.70 -30.53 2.49
N LYS A 103 -9.84 -30.72 3.16
CA LYS A 103 -11.16 -30.86 2.53
C LYS A 103 -12.13 -29.73 2.83
N GLY A 104 -11.80 -28.82 3.72
CA GLY A 104 -12.67 -27.71 4.11
C GLY A 104 -13.76 -28.12 5.10
N ASN A 105 -14.28 -27.15 5.86
CA ASN A 105 -15.29 -27.31 6.93
C ASN A 105 -14.81 -28.05 8.20
N GLY A 106 -13.53 -28.41 8.28
CA GLY A 106 -12.92 -28.95 9.48
C GLY A 106 -12.88 -27.87 10.56
N SER A 107 -13.06 -28.28 11.82
CA SER A 107 -13.13 -27.32 12.93
C SER A 107 -12.48 -27.81 14.21
N ILE A 108 -12.06 -26.88 15.06
CA ILE A 108 -11.61 -27.14 16.42
C ILE A 108 -12.42 -26.29 17.39
N THR A 109 -13.06 -26.92 18.38
CA THR A 109 -13.79 -26.22 19.45
C THR A 109 -13.17 -26.54 20.80
N SER A 110 -12.67 -25.51 21.48
CA SER A 110 -12.08 -25.64 22.83
C SER A 110 -12.05 -24.29 23.52
N SER A 111 -12.35 -24.25 24.82
CA SER A 111 -12.29 -23.02 25.64
C SER A 111 -10.90 -22.36 25.72
N TYR A 112 -9.83 -23.07 25.35
CA TYR A 112 -8.47 -22.52 25.30
C TYR A 112 -7.62 -23.38 24.33
N PRO A 113 -7.67 -23.12 23.01
CA PRO A 113 -7.10 -24.00 21.99
C PRO A 113 -5.56 -24.06 22.01
N PHE A 114 -4.87 -22.95 21.75
CA PHE A 114 -3.43 -22.95 21.50
C PHE A 114 -2.71 -21.99 22.44
N LYS A 115 -1.75 -22.52 23.20
CA LYS A 115 -0.82 -21.76 24.03
C LYS A 115 0.62 -21.96 23.55
N LEU A 116 1.31 -20.87 23.28
CA LEU A 116 2.69 -20.86 22.82
C LEU A 116 3.62 -20.34 23.93
N MET A 117 4.65 -21.12 24.23
CA MET A 117 5.74 -20.76 25.14
C MET A 117 7.03 -20.52 24.34
N SER A 118 8.16 -20.28 25.02
CA SER A 118 9.43 -20.08 24.32
C SER A 118 9.82 -21.25 23.41
N ASP A 119 10.51 -20.88 22.34
CA ASP A 119 11.02 -21.80 21.32
C ASP A 119 9.90 -22.63 20.69
N SER A 120 8.82 -21.99 20.27
CA SER A 120 7.66 -22.67 19.67
C SER A 120 7.37 -22.19 18.25
N LYS A 121 6.88 -23.10 17.41
CA LYS A 121 6.40 -22.81 16.07
C LYS A 121 4.96 -23.25 15.89
N PHE A 122 4.09 -22.35 15.45
CA PHE A 122 2.71 -22.67 15.08
C PHE A 122 2.43 -22.25 13.64
N VAL A 123 1.85 -23.15 12.86
CA VAL A 123 1.43 -22.90 11.47
C VAL A 123 -0.05 -23.21 11.34
N PHE A 124 -0.83 -22.25 10.86
CA PHE A 124 -2.26 -22.37 10.68
C PHE A 124 -2.62 -22.17 9.20
N ASN A 125 -2.93 -23.28 8.52
CA ASN A 125 -3.18 -23.33 7.09
C ASN A 125 -4.67 -23.36 6.74
N GLY A 126 -5.56 -23.77 7.66
CA GLY A 126 -6.98 -23.93 7.36
C GLY A 126 -7.81 -24.46 8.53
N GLY A 127 -9.13 -24.49 8.32
CA GLY A 127 -10.13 -24.88 9.31
C GLY A 127 -10.69 -23.71 10.12
N ASP A 128 -11.73 -23.98 10.89
CA ASP A 128 -12.39 -23.00 11.76
C ASP A 128 -12.14 -23.33 13.24
N VAL A 129 -11.52 -22.42 13.98
CA VAL A 129 -11.23 -22.61 15.40
C VAL A 129 -12.05 -21.66 16.24
N THR A 130 -12.90 -22.22 17.11
CA THR A 130 -13.71 -21.45 18.05
C THR A 130 -13.26 -21.70 19.48
N SER A 131 -13.10 -20.61 20.23
CA SER A 131 -12.94 -20.66 21.68
C SER A 131 -14.13 -20.05 22.39
N THR A 132 -14.64 -20.77 23.40
CA THR A 132 -15.80 -20.38 24.20
C THR A 132 -15.48 -19.54 25.43
N LYS A 133 -14.20 -19.31 25.76
CA LYS A 133 -13.82 -18.53 26.96
C LYS A 133 -12.44 -17.87 26.94
N GLY A 134 -11.45 -18.54 26.35
CA GLY A 134 -10.05 -18.09 26.31
C GLY A 134 -9.65 -17.58 24.93
N SER A 135 -8.46 -16.98 24.84
CA SER A 135 -7.86 -16.66 23.54
C SER A 135 -7.68 -17.93 22.71
N VAL A 136 -7.93 -17.86 21.41
CA VAL A 136 -7.73 -18.99 20.48
C VAL A 136 -6.24 -19.29 20.35
N ILE A 137 -5.44 -18.24 20.10
CA ILE A 137 -3.99 -18.30 20.05
C ILE A 137 -3.46 -17.37 21.13
N ASP A 138 -2.70 -17.91 22.08
CA ASP A 138 -2.14 -17.16 23.20
C ASP A 138 -0.64 -17.40 23.31
N ILE A 139 0.15 -16.38 23.01
CA ILE A 139 1.59 -16.37 23.25
C ILE A 139 1.83 -15.87 24.67
N TYR A 140 2.55 -16.69 25.44
CA TYR A 140 2.78 -16.43 26.85
C TYR A 140 3.63 -15.18 27.09
N THR A 141 3.34 -14.45 28.16
CA THR A 141 3.91 -13.11 28.42
C THR A 141 5.43 -13.06 28.42
N SER A 142 6.10 -14.10 28.91
CA SER A 142 7.56 -14.15 28.98
C SER A 142 8.19 -15.02 27.90
N ALA A 143 7.45 -15.36 26.84
CA ALA A 143 7.95 -16.21 25.77
C ALA A 143 9.00 -15.49 24.93
N SER A 144 9.98 -16.25 24.44
CA SER A 144 10.97 -15.80 23.47
C SER A 144 11.11 -16.80 22.33
N ASN A 145 11.52 -16.35 21.14
CA ASN A 145 11.73 -17.22 19.98
C ASN A 145 10.45 -17.97 19.57
N VAL A 146 9.36 -17.23 19.36
CA VAL A 146 8.08 -17.80 18.92
C VAL A 146 7.85 -17.41 17.48
N LEU A 147 7.49 -18.39 16.64
CA LEU A 147 7.05 -18.15 15.27
C LEU A 147 5.60 -18.60 15.10
N VAL A 148 4.74 -17.69 14.63
CA VAL A 148 3.39 -18.00 14.18
C VAL A 148 3.26 -17.67 12.70
N GLU A 149 2.76 -18.60 11.92
CA GLU A 149 2.43 -18.44 10.49
C GLU A 149 0.94 -18.70 10.31
N MET A 150 0.16 -17.67 9.96
CA MET A 150 -1.27 -17.77 9.66
C MET A 150 -1.49 -17.56 8.16
N ASN A 151 -1.76 -18.66 7.46
CA ASN A 151 -1.89 -18.70 6.01
C ASN A 151 -3.35 -18.82 5.53
N GLY A 152 -4.25 -19.28 6.41
CA GLY A 152 -5.64 -19.53 6.07
C GLY A 152 -6.53 -19.77 7.28
N GLY A 153 -7.74 -20.28 7.04
CA GLY A 153 -8.71 -20.62 8.08
C GLY A 153 -9.32 -19.43 8.82
N SER A 154 -10.11 -19.71 9.85
CA SER A 154 -10.67 -18.70 10.73
C SER A 154 -10.46 -19.03 12.20
N VAL A 155 -10.25 -17.99 13.02
CA VAL A 155 -10.18 -18.10 14.47
C VAL A 155 -11.13 -17.10 15.12
N ARG A 156 -11.88 -17.56 16.12
CA ARG A 156 -12.84 -16.73 16.85
C ARG A 156 -12.94 -17.11 18.32
N GLY A 157 -12.59 -16.20 19.22
CA GLY A 157 -12.60 -16.45 20.67
C GLY A 157 -13.58 -15.56 21.42
N ASP A 158 -14.35 -16.12 22.35
CA ASP A 158 -15.22 -15.41 23.29
C ASP A 158 -14.43 -15.14 24.58
N ALA A 159 -13.66 -14.06 24.60
CA ALA A 159 -12.66 -13.79 25.61
C ALA A 159 -12.32 -12.29 25.67
N ASP A 160 -11.28 -11.89 26.41
CA ASP A 160 -10.75 -10.53 26.30
C ASP A 160 -10.23 -10.21 24.89
N ASN A 161 -9.62 -11.21 24.24
CA ASN A 161 -9.05 -11.15 22.90
C ASN A 161 -9.06 -12.54 22.25
N THR A 162 -9.11 -12.61 20.92
CA THR A 162 -9.02 -13.87 20.17
C THR A 162 -7.57 -14.31 19.96
N PHE A 163 -6.69 -13.35 19.66
CA PHE A 163 -5.27 -13.58 19.47
C PHE A 163 -4.46 -12.71 20.44
N GLY A 164 -3.91 -13.35 21.48
CA GLY A 164 -3.03 -12.72 22.45
C GLY A 164 -1.57 -12.90 22.04
N ILE A 165 -0.89 -11.82 21.66
CA ILE A 165 0.51 -11.82 21.23
C ILE A 165 1.31 -11.09 22.31
N ARG A 166 1.92 -11.85 23.20
CA ARG A 166 2.82 -11.30 24.23
C ARG A 166 4.20 -11.92 24.08
N GLY A 167 5.21 -11.31 24.69
CA GLY A 167 6.53 -11.91 24.72
C GLY A 167 7.64 -10.95 25.09
N LYS A 168 8.78 -11.54 25.44
CA LYS A 168 9.97 -10.83 25.87
C LYS A 168 10.87 -10.42 24.71
N SER A 169 11.06 -11.31 23.73
CA SER A 169 11.96 -11.08 22.59
C SER A 169 11.76 -12.08 21.46
N ASN A 170 12.00 -11.66 20.21
CA ASN A 170 11.98 -12.55 19.04
C ASN A 170 10.66 -13.33 18.89
N VAL A 171 9.53 -12.65 19.07
CA VAL A 171 8.21 -13.17 18.73
C VAL A 171 7.84 -12.65 17.35
N VAL A 172 7.63 -13.55 16.39
CA VAL A 172 7.29 -13.22 15.00
C VAL A 172 5.94 -13.82 14.65
N VAL A 173 5.03 -12.99 14.16
CA VAL A 173 3.71 -13.42 13.66
C VAL A 173 3.57 -12.96 12.22
N ASN A 174 3.47 -13.91 11.30
CA ASN A 174 3.24 -13.67 9.88
C ASN A 174 1.81 -14.03 9.54
N ILE A 175 1.06 -13.08 8.96
CA ILE A 175 -0.32 -13.27 8.51
C ILE A 175 -0.36 -12.97 7.02
N SER A 176 -0.46 -14.03 6.23
CA SER A 176 -0.59 -13.96 4.76
C SER A 176 -2.03 -14.21 4.31
N GLY A 177 -2.85 -14.81 5.18
CA GLY A 177 -4.24 -15.12 4.90
C GLY A 177 -5.04 -15.44 6.17
N GLY A 178 -6.26 -15.92 5.98
CA GLY A 178 -7.17 -16.29 7.07
C GLY A 178 -7.86 -15.11 7.76
N LYS A 179 -8.66 -15.43 8.78
CA LYS A 179 -9.51 -14.47 9.48
C LYS A 179 -9.41 -14.60 11.00
N VAL A 180 -9.09 -13.51 11.69
CA VAL A 180 -9.19 -13.38 13.15
C VAL A 180 -10.40 -12.51 13.44
N SER A 181 -11.38 -13.05 14.16
CA SER A 181 -12.60 -12.32 14.53
C SER A 181 -12.88 -12.43 16.02
N ALA A 182 -13.49 -11.39 16.60
CA ALA A 182 -13.89 -11.40 18.01
C ALA A 182 -15.40 -11.64 18.16
N PHE A 183 -15.83 -12.31 19.24
CA PHE A 183 -17.26 -12.34 19.57
C PHE A 183 -17.80 -10.93 19.90
N PRO A 184 -19.07 -10.65 19.57
CA PRO A 184 -19.71 -9.39 19.95
C PRO A 184 -19.74 -9.23 21.48
N GLY A 185 -18.93 -8.31 22.01
CA GLY A 185 -18.78 -8.09 23.46
C GLY A 185 -17.33 -8.15 23.92
N ASN A 186 -16.47 -8.84 23.18
CA ASN A 186 -15.03 -8.79 23.42
C ASN A 186 -14.52 -7.35 23.35
N ARG A 187 -13.48 -7.09 24.14
CA ARG A 187 -12.77 -5.82 24.10
C ARG A 187 -12.11 -5.63 22.74
N LEU A 188 -11.45 -6.68 22.23
CA LEU A 188 -10.77 -6.63 20.94
C LEU A 188 -10.58 -8.00 20.25
N ALA A 189 -10.10 -8.01 19.00
CA ALA A 189 -9.70 -9.24 18.31
C ALA A 189 -8.25 -9.65 18.60
N MET A 190 -7.31 -8.72 18.50
CA MET A 190 -5.88 -8.96 18.73
C MET A 190 -5.25 -8.01 19.76
N TYR A 191 -4.61 -8.57 20.79
CA TYR A 191 -3.86 -7.82 21.82
C TYR A 191 -2.38 -8.09 21.67
N ILE A 192 -1.56 -7.03 21.60
CA ILE A 192 -0.11 -7.14 21.40
C ILE A 192 0.60 -6.41 22.52
N SER A 193 1.51 -7.08 23.24
CA SER A 193 2.30 -6.44 24.30
C SER A 193 3.64 -7.12 24.49
N GLY A 194 4.70 -6.42 24.08
CA GLY A 194 6.09 -6.80 24.31
C GLY A 194 6.69 -6.15 25.56
N ASP A 195 7.62 -6.85 26.19
CA ASP A 195 8.31 -6.36 27.40
C ASP A 195 9.36 -5.27 27.10
N ASN A 196 9.84 -5.19 25.85
CA ASN A 196 10.91 -4.28 25.39
C ASN A 196 10.65 -3.82 23.96
N ASP A 197 11.40 -2.82 23.50
CA ASP A 197 11.47 -2.45 22.09
C ASP A 197 11.77 -3.66 21.20
N ASN A 198 11.08 -3.75 20.05
CA ASN A 198 11.29 -4.79 19.05
C ASN A 198 11.12 -6.24 19.58
N ALA A 199 10.42 -6.43 20.70
CA ALA A 199 10.15 -7.75 21.24
C ALA A 199 9.26 -8.59 20.32
N ILE A 200 8.34 -7.93 19.63
CA ILE A 200 7.33 -8.54 18.75
C ILE A 200 7.43 -7.92 17.35
N LYS A 201 7.42 -8.78 16.32
CA LYS A 201 7.27 -8.37 14.92
C LYS A 201 6.03 -9.02 14.33
N ILE A 202 5.16 -8.22 13.74
CA ILE A 202 3.97 -8.69 13.01
C ILE A 202 4.10 -8.27 11.55
N ASN A 203 3.96 -9.22 10.64
CA ASN A 203 3.94 -8.96 9.20
C ASN A 203 2.60 -9.41 8.64
N MET A 204 1.77 -8.45 8.26
CA MET A 204 0.48 -8.69 7.61
C MET A 204 0.59 -8.31 6.12
N THR A 205 0.54 -9.32 5.26
CA THR A 205 0.53 -9.16 3.79
C THR A 205 -0.83 -9.48 3.18
N GLY A 206 -1.69 -10.13 3.98
CA GLY A 206 -3.06 -10.49 3.64
C GLY A 206 -3.85 -10.82 4.91
N GLY A 207 -4.97 -11.52 4.74
CA GLY A 207 -5.85 -11.91 5.84
C GLY A 207 -6.69 -10.76 6.40
N THR A 208 -7.57 -11.07 7.33
CA THR A 208 -8.49 -10.12 7.96
C THR A 208 -8.45 -10.20 9.47
N ILE A 209 -8.32 -9.05 10.14
CA ILE A 209 -8.55 -8.89 11.58
C ILE A 209 -9.78 -8.02 11.76
N GLU A 210 -10.85 -8.58 12.34
CA GLU A 210 -12.10 -7.85 12.53
C GLU A 210 -12.68 -7.94 13.93
N ALA A 211 -13.31 -6.86 14.38
CA ALA A 211 -14.09 -6.85 15.59
C ALA A 211 -15.28 -5.90 15.48
N LYS A 212 -16.36 -6.20 16.23
CA LYS A 212 -17.43 -5.22 16.46
C LYS A 212 -16.89 -3.99 17.22
N SER A 213 -16.09 -4.23 18.26
CA SER A 213 -15.39 -3.23 19.07
C SER A 213 -14.03 -2.91 18.44
N GLN A 214 -12.95 -2.82 19.22
CA GLN A 214 -11.62 -2.50 18.71
C GLN A 214 -11.00 -3.71 17.99
N ALA A 215 -10.41 -3.56 16.80
CA ALA A 215 -9.81 -4.72 16.13
C ALA A 215 -8.46 -5.10 16.78
N ILE A 216 -7.55 -4.12 16.87
CA ILE A 216 -6.19 -4.32 17.39
C ILE A 216 -5.88 -3.30 18.48
N GLN A 217 -5.32 -3.78 19.59
CA GLN A 217 -4.54 -2.94 20.51
C GLN A 217 -3.10 -3.41 20.54
N ALA A 218 -2.21 -2.55 20.07
CA ALA A 218 -0.77 -2.70 20.22
C ALA A 218 -0.30 -1.84 21.39
N TYR A 219 0.00 -2.49 22.51
CA TYR A 219 0.28 -1.83 23.78
C TYR A 219 1.75 -1.42 23.96
N SER A 220 2.68 -2.27 23.53
CA SER A 220 4.11 -2.07 23.82
C SER A 220 4.99 -2.92 22.90
N GLY A 221 6.15 -2.40 22.52
CA GLY A 221 7.30 -3.20 22.05
C GLY A 221 7.10 -3.97 20.73
N ALA A 222 6.25 -3.47 19.85
CA ALA A 222 5.85 -4.17 18.64
C ALA A 222 6.17 -3.36 17.38
N VAL A 223 6.74 -4.03 16.37
CA VAL A 223 6.82 -3.53 14.99
C VAL A 223 5.77 -4.25 14.16
N ILE A 224 4.81 -3.50 13.63
CA ILE A 224 3.65 -4.02 12.89
C ILE A 224 3.73 -3.51 11.45
N ASN A 225 3.88 -4.41 10.50
CA ASN A 225 3.95 -4.09 9.07
C ASN A 225 2.64 -4.54 8.40
N VAL A 226 1.94 -3.60 7.76
CA VAL A 226 0.69 -3.83 7.04
C VAL A 226 0.90 -3.50 5.56
N SER A 227 0.64 -4.47 4.69
CA SER A 227 0.94 -4.41 3.26
C SER A 227 0.01 -5.34 2.46
N GLY A 228 0.14 -5.33 1.13
CA GLY A 228 -0.63 -6.20 0.25
C GLY A 228 -2.15 -6.02 0.42
N ASP A 229 -2.86 -7.12 0.60
CA ASP A 229 -4.32 -7.15 0.74
C ASP A 229 -4.77 -7.29 2.21
N ALA A 230 -3.89 -7.02 3.17
CA ALA A 230 -4.20 -7.10 4.60
C ALA A 230 -5.37 -6.18 4.97
N ASN A 231 -6.32 -6.68 5.76
CA ASN A 231 -7.50 -5.92 6.18
C ASN A 231 -7.65 -5.89 7.70
N ILE A 232 -7.70 -4.68 8.28
CA ILE A 232 -7.95 -4.44 9.70
C ILE A 232 -9.23 -3.61 9.80
N TYR A 233 -10.27 -4.18 10.40
CA TYR A 233 -11.61 -3.59 10.40
C TYR A 233 -12.26 -3.56 11.79
N SER A 234 -12.80 -2.40 12.15
CA SER A 234 -13.65 -2.22 13.33
C SER A 234 -15.05 -1.75 12.93
N GLN A 235 -16.09 -2.37 13.46
CA GLN A 235 -17.46 -1.91 13.15
C GLN A 235 -17.81 -0.60 13.88
N THR A 236 -17.51 -0.50 15.17
CA THR A 236 -18.05 0.60 16.01
C THR A 236 -17.02 1.40 16.78
N SER A 237 -15.73 1.03 16.72
CA SER A 237 -14.67 1.62 17.54
C SER A 237 -13.41 1.89 16.72
N THR A 238 -12.25 1.62 17.30
CA THR A 238 -10.93 1.84 16.70
C THR A 238 -10.47 0.60 15.92
N ALA A 239 -9.98 0.76 14.69
CA ALA A 239 -9.40 -0.37 13.96
C ALA A 239 -8.07 -0.78 14.61
N ILE A 240 -7.10 0.12 14.67
CA ILE A 240 -5.83 -0.11 15.40
C ILE A 240 -5.49 1.05 16.34
N SER A 241 -5.14 0.72 17.59
CA SER A 241 -4.53 1.66 18.53
C SER A 241 -3.11 1.23 18.86
N THR A 242 -2.18 2.15 18.74
CA THR A 242 -0.78 1.99 19.18
C THR A 242 -0.54 2.77 20.47
N GLN A 243 0.15 2.16 21.41
CA GLN A 243 0.62 2.69 22.69
C GLN A 243 2.08 2.26 22.86
N SER A 244 2.82 2.82 23.81
CA SER A 244 4.24 2.53 24.01
C SER A 244 4.55 2.45 25.50
N GLY A 245 3.89 1.51 26.17
CA GLY A 245 3.97 1.36 27.62
C GLY A 245 5.38 1.05 28.11
N TYR A 246 5.98 -0.06 27.65
CA TYR A 246 7.34 -0.48 28.04
C TYR A 246 8.37 -0.33 26.92
N GLY A 247 7.92 -0.47 25.68
CA GLY A 247 8.72 -0.23 24.48
C GLY A 247 7.89 0.44 23.39
N VAL A 248 8.58 1.07 22.46
CA VAL A 248 7.99 1.76 21.30
C VAL A 248 7.19 0.76 20.47
N VAL A 249 5.99 1.18 20.08
CA VAL A 249 5.22 0.51 19.03
C VAL A 249 5.40 1.30 17.75
N GLU A 250 5.81 0.59 16.71
CA GLU A 250 5.96 1.10 15.35
C GLU A 250 4.92 0.43 14.45
N LEU A 251 4.11 1.24 13.77
CA LEU A 251 3.16 0.79 12.75
C LEU A 251 3.61 1.29 11.39
N ASN A 252 3.95 0.38 10.48
CA ASN A 252 4.34 0.66 9.11
C ASN A 252 3.23 0.19 8.16
N VAL A 253 2.70 1.11 7.36
CA VAL A 253 1.63 0.83 6.41
C VAL A 253 2.09 1.18 5.01
N THR A 254 2.33 0.15 4.19
CA THR A 254 2.72 0.31 2.79
C THR A 254 1.61 -0.12 1.83
N GLY A 255 0.55 -0.75 2.35
CA GLY A 255 -0.61 -1.23 1.60
C GLY A 255 -1.72 -1.71 2.53
N GLY A 256 -2.69 -2.46 2.00
CA GLY A 256 -3.82 -2.98 2.77
C GLY A 256 -4.86 -1.91 3.13
N SER A 257 -5.78 -2.29 4.03
CA SER A 257 -6.87 -1.45 4.51
C SER A 257 -6.93 -1.45 6.04
N ILE A 258 -7.03 -0.25 6.62
CA ILE A 258 -7.28 -0.04 8.05
C ILE A 258 -8.52 0.83 8.15
N THR A 259 -9.64 0.26 8.58
CA THR A 259 -10.94 0.92 8.46
C THR A 259 -11.84 0.76 9.68
N THR A 260 -12.69 1.77 9.90
CA THR A 260 -13.80 1.68 10.84
C THR A 260 -15.07 2.32 10.31
N ASP A 261 -16.21 1.66 10.52
CA ASP A 261 -17.52 2.22 10.17
C ASP A 261 -17.99 3.27 11.18
N SER A 262 -17.34 3.35 12.35
CA SER A 262 -17.71 4.28 13.40
C SER A 262 -17.57 5.74 12.96
N GLY A 263 -18.62 6.54 13.18
CA GLY A 263 -18.59 7.99 12.92
C GLY A 263 -17.66 8.77 13.86
N SER A 264 -17.41 8.23 15.05
CA SER A 264 -16.53 8.82 16.09
C SER A 264 -15.27 8.00 16.37
N GLY A 265 -15.20 6.76 15.86
CA GLY A 265 -14.04 5.89 16.01
C GLY A 265 -12.87 6.28 15.11
N TYR A 266 -11.75 5.61 15.33
CA TYR A 266 -10.46 5.92 14.70
C TYR A 266 -10.02 4.76 13.81
N ALA A 267 -9.56 5.03 12.60
CA ALA A 267 -8.91 3.96 11.83
C ALA A 267 -7.55 3.65 12.49
N VAL A 268 -6.72 4.68 12.65
CA VAL A 268 -5.45 4.62 13.37
C VAL A 268 -5.50 5.60 14.55
N TYR A 269 -5.31 5.07 15.76
CA TYR A 269 -5.15 5.88 16.98
C TYR A 269 -3.74 5.74 17.55
N ALA A 270 -2.88 6.69 17.18
CA ALA A 270 -1.49 6.75 17.61
C ALA A 270 -1.37 7.48 18.94
N ARG A 271 -0.79 6.82 19.96
CA ARG A 271 -0.71 7.35 21.33
C ARG A 271 0.67 7.17 21.92
N GLU A 272 0.90 7.80 23.07
CA GLU A 272 2.15 7.73 23.83
C GLU A 272 3.35 8.03 22.92
N SER A 273 4.46 7.30 22.99
CA SER A 273 5.63 7.51 22.13
C SER A 273 5.63 6.63 20.87
N SER A 274 4.45 6.20 20.41
CA SER A 274 4.38 5.34 19.21
C SER A 274 4.79 6.07 17.94
N VAL A 275 5.32 5.30 17.00
CA VAL A 275 5.71 5.75 15.65
C VAL A 275 4.75 5.13 14.64
N VAL A 276 4.21 5.94 13.75
CA VAL A 276 3.32 5.49 12.68
C VAL A 276 3.81 6.05 11.36
N ASN A 277 4.12 5.15 10.42
CA ASN A 277 4.56 5.49 9.07
C ASN A 277 3.50 4.99 8.07
N ILE A 278 2.94 5.90 7.29
CA ILE A 278 1.92 5.60 6.27
C ILE A 278 2.48 6.01 4.90
N GLU A 279 2.90 5.01 4.15
CA GLU A 279 3.44 5.13 2.78
C GLU A 279 2.40 4.72 1.73
N GLY A 280 1.36 3.97 2.12
CA GLY A 280 0.33 3.49 1.21
C GLY A 280 -0.92 2.97 1.94
N GLY A 281 -1.80 2.31 1.19
CA GLY A 281 -3.02 1.67 1.71
C GLY A 281 -4.23 2.61 1.85
N THR A 282 -5.36 2.02 2.27
CA THR A 282 -6.62 2.74 2.52
C THR A 282 -6.86 2.89 4.01
N ILE A 283 -6.95 4.14 4.49
CA ILE A 283 -7.16 4.45 5.90
C ILE A 283 -8.47 5.23 6.04
N SER A 284 -9.49 4.64 6.68
CA SER A 284 -10.80 5.29 6.77
C SER A 284 -11.52 5.13 8.10
N GLY A 285 -12.09 6.22 8.61
CA GLY A 285 -12.85 6.19 9.86
C GLY A 285 -13.59 7.47 10.16
N GLY A 286 -14.15 7.56 11.37
CA GLY A 286 -14.67 8.81 11.92
C GLY A 286 -13.59 9.88 11.92
N THR A 287 -12.48 9.58 12.59
CA THR A 287 -11.17 10.18 12.27
C THR A 287 -10.30 9.11 11.64
N ALA A 288 -9.69 9.37 10.47
CA ALA A 288 -8.86 8.35 9.84
C ALA A 288 -7.55 8.15 10.63
N VAL A 289 -6.81 9.22 10.91
CA VAL A 289 -5.59 9.17 11.73
C VAL A 289 -5.67 10.15 12.89
N TYR A 290 -5.54 9.66 14.12
CA TYR A 290 -5.50 10.51 15.32
C TYR A 290 -4.17 10.34 16.04
N ALA A 291 -3.35 11.40 16.06
CA ALA A 291 -2.10 11.46 16.80
C ALA A 291 -2.32 12.10 18.18
N TYR A 292 -1.87 11.44 19.25
CA TYR A 292 -2.13 11.84 20.63
C TYR A 292 -0.89 11.60 21.52
N ASP A 293 -0.87 12.27 22.68
CA ASP A 293 0.26 12.30 23.62
C ASP A 293 1.58 12.72 22.94
N ASN A 294 2.55 11.83 22.74
CA ASN A 294 3.85 12.17 22.13
C ASN A 294 4.09 11.40 20.83
N ALA A 295 3.01 10.94 20.19
CA ALA A 295 3.12 10.06 19.03
C ALA A 295 3.74 10.80 17.85
N ASN A 296 4.51 10.08 17.04
CA ASN A 296 5.09 10.57 15.81
C ASN A 296 4.43 9.90 14.62
N VAL A 297 3.76 10.69 13.77
CA VAL A 297 3.07 10.21 12.58
C VAL A 297 3.70 10.83 11.33
N GLN A 298 4.14 9.98 10.41
CA GLN A 298 4.71 10.34 9.12
C GLN A 298 3.80 9.80 8.02
N ILE A 299 3.37 10.66 7.10
CA ILE A 299 2.48 10.28 6.00
C ILE A 299 3.08 10.74 4.68
N SER A 300 3.52 9.78 3.87
CA SER A 300 4.11 9.99 2.55
C SER A 300 3.24 9.43 1.42
N GLY A 301 2.17 8.70 1.73
CA GLY A 301 1.25 8.17 0.73
C GLY A 301 -0.07 7.64 1.31
N GLY A 302 -0.82 6.90 0.48
CA GLY A 302 -2.10 6.29 0.83
C GLY A 302 -3.34 7.14 0.55
N ASP A 303 -4.51 6.51 0.71
CA ASP A 303 -5.83 7.12 0.58
C ASP A 303 -6.48 7.26 1.97
N ILE A 304 -6.54 8.48 2.49
CA ILE A 304 -6.92 8.79 3.88
C ILE A 304 -8.27 9.52 3.89
N THR A 305 -9.31 8.85 4.41
CA THR A 305 -10.68 9.36 4.38
C THR A 305 -11.32 9.40 5.76
N GLY A 306 -11.53 10.61 6.28
CA GLY A 306 -12.21 10.84 7.55
C GLY A 306 -13.63 11.36 7.37
N LYS A 307 -14.60 10.80 8.11
CA LYS A 307 -15.97 11.35 8.16
C LYS A 307 -15.98 12.72 8.83
N SER A 308 -15.29 12.84 9.96
CA SER A 308 -15.09 14.08 10.71
C SER A 308 -13.74 14.72 10.39
N TYR A 309 -12.66 13.94 10.50
CA TYR A 309 -11.28 14.43 10.29
C TYR A 309 -10.45 13.40 9.54
N ALA A 310 -9.76 13.81 8.46
CA ALA A 310 -8.77 12.93 7.85
C ALA A 310 -7.58 12.73 8.80
N ILE A 311 -7.07 13.83 9.37
CA ILE A 311 -6.05 13.84 10.41
C ILE A 311 -6.55 14.68 11.58
N ARG A 312 -6.31 14.22 12.79
CA ARG A 312 -6.50 15.01 14.01
C ARG A 312 -5.26 14.91 14.89
N LYS A 313 -4.99 16.01 15.60
CA LYS A 313 -3.93 16.09 16.60
C LYS A 313 -4.49 16.36 17.99
N GLY A 314 -4.02 15.61 18.99
CA GLY A 314 -4.36 15.76 20.40
C GLY A 314 -3.81 17.04 21.00
N SER A 315 -4.45 17.51 22.08
CA SER A 315 -3.98 18.64 22.88
C SER A 315 -3.19 18.23 24.12
N ASN A 316 -3.19 16.94 24.47
CA ASN A 316 -2.34 16.39 25.53
C ASN A 316 -1.00 15.94 24.92
N GLY A 317 0.11 16.27 25.57
CA GLY A 317 1.46 16.01 25.07
C GLY A 317 1.86 16.84 23.85
N THR A 318 2.91 16.42 23.15
CA THR A 318 3.42 17.07 21.93
C THR A 318 3.44 16.10 20.75
N PRO A 319 2.28 15.65 20.25
CA PRO A 319 2.26 14.75 19.10
C PRO A 319 2.72 15.50 17.85
N THR A 320 3.39 14.80 16.95
CA THR A 320 3.88 15.32 15.67
C THR A 320 3.18 14.60 14.52
N VAL A 321 2.87 15.37 13.48
CA VAL A 321 2.35 14.85 12.21
C VAL A 321 3.08 15.58 11.11
N ASP A 322 3.69 14.84 10.19
CA ASP A 322 4.34 15.37 9.00
C ASP A 322 3.76 14.72 7.74
N VAL A 323 3.17 15.54 6.86
CA VAL A 323 2.55 15.09 5.61
C VAL A 323 3.42 15.54 4.43
N THR A 324 3.97 14.55 3.73
CA THR A 324 4.77 14.74 2.51
C THR A 324 4.06 14.21 1.27
N GLY A 325 3.08 13.31 1.42
CA GLY A 325 2.31 12.75 0.30
C GLY A 325 0.96 12.15 0.71
N GLY A 326 0.27 11.55 -0.25
CA GLY A 326 -1.04 10.90 -0.06
C GLY A 326 -2.25 11.75 -0.48
N THR A 327 -3.43 11.13 -0.42
CA THR A 327 -4.71 11.69 -0.84
C THR A 327 -5.68 11.78 0.33
N PHE A 328 -6.30 12.95 0.52
CA PHE A 328 -7.16 13.24 1.66
C PHE A 328 -8.52 13.78 1.22
N ASN A 329 -9.59 13.40 1.92
CA ASN A 329 -10.94 13.94 1.67
C ASN A 329 -11.26 15.24 2.43
N LYS A 330 -10.31 15.76 3.21
CA LYS A 330 -10.40 16.98 4.00
C LYS A 330 -9.09 17.74 3.88
N ASP A 331 -9.14 19.05 4.09
CA ASP A 331 -7.94 19.88 4.12
C ASP A 331 -7.06 19.49 5.32
N VAL A 332 -5.82 19.13 5.04
CA VAL A 332 -4.81 18.77 6.04
C VAL A 332 -3.53 19.61 5.87
N SER A 333 -3.61 20.74 5.14
CA SER A 333 -2.48 21.62 4.84
C SER A 333 -1.74 22.14 6.08
N THR A 334 -2.41 22.21 7.24
CA THR A 334 -1.78 22.56 8.52
C THR A 334 -0.77 21.53 9.03
N TYR A 335 -0.79 20.32 8.48
CA TYR A 335 0.14 19.23 8.81
C TYR A 335 1.17 18.99 7.69
N ALA A 336 1.14 19.80 6.64
CA ALA A 336 2.03 19.65 5.49
C ALA A 336 3.46 20.00 5.88
N ASN A 337 4.40 19.16 5.45
CA ASN A 337 5.82 19.49 5.47
C ASN A 337 6.07 20.79 4.67
N GLU A 338 7.09 21.56 5.05
CA GLU A 338 7.42 22.83 4.40
C GLU A 338 7.69 22.67 2.90
N ASP A 339 8.32 21.57 2.51
CA ASP A 339 8.69 21.30 1.12
C ASP A 339 7.60 20.54 0.34
N ALA A 340 6.56 20.05 1.01
CA ALA A 340 5.50 19.29 0.36
C ALA A 340 4.67 20.17 -0.59
N ALA A 341 4.61 19.74 -1.85
CA ALA A 341 3.65 20.26 -2.82
C ALA A 341 2.22 19.86 -2.44
N LEU A 342 1.24 20.69 -2.81
CA LEU A 342 -0.18 20.46 -2.54
C LEU A 342 -1.00 20.87 -3.75
N ALA A 343 -1.89 19.98 -4.19
CA ALA A 343 -2.95 20.28 -5.15
C ALA A 343 -4.31 19.81 -4.63
N THR A 344 -5.38 20.47 -5.06
CA THR A 344 -6.74 19.94 -4.93
C THR A 344 -7.19 19.35 -6.25
N ILE A 345 -7.80 18.17 -6.22
CA ILE A 345 -8.40 17.54 -7.40
C ILE A 345 -9.90 17.41 -7.16
N THR A 346 -10.71 17.99 -8.03
CA THR A 346 -12.17 17.94 -7.94
C THR A 346 -12.73 17.14 -9.11
N SER A 347 -13.40 16.04 -8.78
CA SER A 347 -14.07 15.17 -9.75
C SER A 347 -15.49 14.88 -9.29
N GLY A 348 -16.46 14.98 -10.20
CA GLY A 348 -17.88 14.77 -9.90
C GLY A 348 -18.42 15.63 -8.75
N GLY A 349 -17.86 16.83 -8.55
CA GLY A 349 -18.21 17.75 -7.45
C GLY A 349 -17.56 17.43 -6.09
N SER A 350 -16.76 16.37 -6.00
CA SER A 350 -16.01 16.01 -4.79
C SER A 350 -14.56 16.44 -4.89
N THR A 351 -14.08 17.21 -3.91
CA THR A 351 -12.68 17.66 -3.84
C THR A 351 -11.85 16.77 -2.94
N LYS A 352 -10.66 16.40 -3.42
CA LYS A 352 -9.58 15.75 -2.67
C LYS A 352 -8.39 16.70 -2.55
N TYR A 353 -7.62 16.54 -1.48
CA TYR A 353 -6.36 17.23 -1.24
C TYR A 353 -5.24 16.22 -1.44
N VAL A 354 -4.30 16.50 -2.32
CA VAL A 354 -3.27 15.56 -2.75
C VAL A 354 -1.90 16.21 -2.56
N PHE A 355 -0.98 15.47 -1.95
CA PHE A 355 0.34 15.97 -1.58
C PHE A 355 1.45 15.22 -2.31
N GLY A 356 2.58 15.90 -2.52
CA GLY A 356 3.82 15.32 -3.02
C GLY A 356 3.67 14.56 -4.34
N ASP A 357 4.34 13.42 -4.43
CA ASP A 357 4.40 12.60 -5.66
C ASP A 357 3.02 12.03 -6.06
N SER A 358 2.08 11.90 -5.11
CA SER A 358 0.71 11.45 -5.39
C SER A 358 -0.04 12.41 -6.33
N ILE A 359 0.39 13.68 -6.44
CA ILE A 359 -0.28 14.67 -7.29
C ILE A 359 -0.22 14.25 -8.76
N ALA A 360 0.95 13.87 -9.26
CA ALA A 360 1.13 13.49 -10.66
C ALA A 360 0.36 12.21 -10.99
N GLU A 361 0.38 11.22 -10.09
CA GLU A 361 -0.39 9.98 -10.22
C GLU A 361 -1.89 10.27 -10.35
N LYS A 362 -2.46 11.07 -9.43
CA LYS A 362 -3.89 11.39 -9.47
C LYS A 362 -4.26 12.32 -10.62
N ALA A 363 -3.35 13.19 -11.06
CA ALA A 363 -3.56 14.04 -12.23
C ALA A 363 -3.66 13.23 -13.54
N ALA A 364 -2.83 12.20 -13.69
CA ALA A 364 -2.88 11.31 -14.85
C ALA A 364 -4.15 10.44 -14.90
N ALA A 365 -4.79 10.22 -13.74
CA ALA A 365 -6.05 9.49 -13.62
C ALA A 365 -7.31 10.37 -13.72
N ALA A 366 -7.16 11.69 -13.86
CA ALA A 366 -8.28 12.62 -13.94
C ALA A 366 -9.06 12.49 -15.26
N GLY A 367 -10.36 12.76 -15.22
CA GLY A 367 -11.24 12.75 -16.38
C GLY A 367 -11.49 14.14 -16.99
N GLU A 368 -12.07 14.17 -18.18
CA GLU A 368 -12.53 15.41 -18.82
C GLU A 368 -13.45 16.21 -17.88
N GLY A 369 -13.17 17.50 -17.72
CA GLY A 369 -13.90 18.41 -16.82
C GLY A 369 -13.47 18.36 -15.36
N ASP A 370 -12.62 17.41 -14.96
CA ASP A 370 -12.02 17.42 -13.62
C ASP A 370 -11.11 18.63 -13.45
N GLN A 371 -11.05 19.16 -12.22
CA GLN A 371 -10.28 20.36 -11.91
C GLN A 371 -9.10 20.03 -11.01
N ILE A 372 -7.90 20.38 -11.44
CA ILE A 372 -6.66 20.29 -10.67
C ILE A 372 -6.22 21.70 -10.33
N THR A 373 -6.15 22.04 -9.05
CA THR A 373 -5.65 23.34 -8.60
C THR A 373 -4.44 23.16 -7.71
N VAL A 374 -3.26 23.57 -8.21
CA VAL A 374 -2.04 23.61 -7.41
C VAL A 374 -2.13 24.76 -6.41
N LYS A 375 -1.90 24.45 -5.14
CA LYS A 375 -2.00 25.37 -3.99
C LYS A 375 -0.63 25.74 -3.44
N LYS A 376 0.35 24.83 -3.53
CA LYS A 376 1.71 25.00 -3.00
C LYS A 376 2.71 24.16 -3.79
N GLY A 377 3.93 24.66 -3.91
CA GLY A 377 5.05 23.98 -4.56
C GLY A 377 5.08 24.22 -6.07
N SER A 378 6.22 23.87 -6.68
CA SER A 378 6.35 23.81 -8.13
C SER A 378 6.07 22.38 -8.58
N ILE A 379 5.30 22.20 -9.65
CA ILE A 379 4.81 20.89 -10.09
C ILE A 379 4.86 20.79 -11.61
N ASP A 380 5.43 19.71 -12.13
CA ASP A 380 5.33 19.33 -13.53
C ASP A 380 4.34 18.16 -13.67
N LEU A 381 3.15 18.45 -14.16
CA LEU A 381 2.12 17.45 -14.39
C LEU A 381 2.33 16.82 -15.76
N THR A 382 2.42 15.51 -15.83
CA THR A 382 2.60 14.78 -17.09
C THR A 382 1.47 13.78 -17.29
N ASN A 383 1.17 13.46 -18.55
CA ASN A 383 0.13 12.52 -18.94
C ASN A 383 -1.27 12.90 -18.41
N VAL A 384 -1.54 14.20 -18.28
CA VAL A 384 -2.87 14.68 -17.88
C VAL A 384 -3.81 14.57 -19.09
N PRO A 385 -4.95 13.87 -18.98
CA PRO A 385 -5.86 13.68 -20.12
C PRO A 385 -6.43 14.98 -20.70
N ASP A 386 -6.85 14.95 -21.96
CA ASP A 386 -7.55 16.06 -22.62
C ASP A 386 -8.80 16.49 -21.83
N GLY A 387 -9.06 17.79 -21.76
CA GLY A 387 -10.23 18.37 -21.13
C GLY A 387 -10.16 18.54 -19.61
N VAL A 388 -9.05 18.15 -18.97
CA VAL A 388 -8.79 18.46 -17.56
C VAL A 388 -8.45 19.94 -17.40
N ILE A 389 -9.01 20.57 -16.38
CA ILE A 389 -8.84 21.99 -16.10
C ILE A 389 -7.77 22.16 -15.03
N VAL A 390 -6.64 22.76 -15.38
CA VAL A 390 -5.51 22.98 -14.47
C VAL A 390 -5.41 24.45 -14.08
N SER A 391 -5.19 24.72 -12.80
CA SER A 391 -4.99 26.08 -12.26
C SER A 391 -3.80 26.12 -11.32
N ASN A 392 -3.04 27.20 -11.36
CA ASN A 392 -1.99 27.50 -10.39
C ASN A 392 -2.42 28.64 -9.47
N SER A 393 -2.78 28.30 -8.23
CA SER A 393 -3.09 29.28 -7.18
C SER A 393 -1.99 29.40 -6.12
N GLY A 394 -0.88 28.67 -6.29
CA GLY A 394 0.29 28.73 -5.43
C GLY A 394 1.35 29.70 -5.94
N GLY A 395 2.43 29.84 -5.17
CA GLY A 395 3.58 30.67 -5.56
C GLY A 395 4.65 29.96 -6.40
N GLY A 396 4.49 28.65 -6.66
CA GLY A 396 5.43 27.86 -7.44
C GLY A 396 5.13 27.86 -8.94
N ASN A 397 6.05 27.32 -9.72
CA ASN A 397 5.87 27.15 -11.16
C ASN A 397 5.09 25.87 -11.44
N VAL A 398 4.09 25.94 -12.33
CA VAL A 398 3.30 24.78 -12.73
C VAL A 398 3.38 24.61 -14.23
N SER A 399 3.67 23.39 -14.67
CA SER A 399 3.52 22.94 -16.06
C SER A 399 2.57 21.76 -16.14
N VAL A 400 1.93 21.61 -17.30
CA VAL A 400 1.08 20.48 -17.63
C VAL A 400 1.37 20.01 -19.04
N ASN A 401 1.72 18.73 -19.20
CA ASN A 401 2.09 18.09 -20.46
C ASN A 401 3.17 18.86 -21.25
N GLY A 402 4.12 19.48 -20.53
CA GLY A 402 5.20 20.28 -21.11
C GLY A 402 4.90 21.78 -21.26
N ASP A 403 3.64 22.19 -21.16
CA ASP A 403 3.24 23.60 -21.25
C ASP A 403 3.23 24.28 -19.88
N VAL A 404 3.83 25.47 -19.80
CA VAL A 404 3.78 26.28 -18.58
C VAL A 404 2.38 26.89 -18.41
N VAL A 405 1.80 26.73 -17.22
CA VAL A 405 0.51 27.34 -16.84
C VAL A 405 0.71 28.84 -16.60
N LYS A 406 0.58 29.63 -17.67
CA LYS A 406 0.71 31.10 -17.64
C LYS A 406 -0.60 31.82 -17.34
N GLU A 407 -1.72 31.19 -17.67
CA GLU A 407 -3.07 31.70 -17.46
C GLU A 407 -3.83 30.77 -16.52
N ASN A 408 -4.85 31.29 -15.85
CA ASN A 408 -5.63 30.53 -14.87
C ASN A 408 -7.12 30.67 -15.16
N PRO A 409 -7.85 29.56 -15.42
CA PRO A 409 -7.35 28.19 -15.64
C PRO A 409 -6.81 27.96 -17.06
N VAL A 410 -6.08 26.85 -17.27
CA VAL A 410 -5.83 26.26 -18.60
C VAL A 410 -6.61 24.94 -18.74
N THR A 411 -7.04 24.61 -19.96
CA THR A 411 -7.66 23.30 -20.26
C THR A 411 -6.69 22.48 -21.10
N THR A 412 -6.35 21.28 -20.62
CA THR A 412 -5.44 20.37 -21.32
C THR A 412 -6.05 19.91 -22.63
N HIS A 413 -5.20 19.74 -23.64
CA HIS A 413 -5.58 19.13 -24.88
C HIS A 413 -4.35 18.60 -25.60
N THR A 414 -4.55 17.60 -26.45
CA THR A 414 -3.52 17.14 -27.36
C THR A 414 -3.36 18.17 -28.47
N HIS A 415 -2.14 18.72 -28.59
CA HIS A 415 -1.79 19.68 -29.62
C HIS A 415 -1.93 19.04 -31.00
N THR A 416 -2.67 19.73 -31.85
CA THR A 416 -2.83 19.39 -33.26
C THR A 416 -2.64 20.67 -34.04
N TYR A 417 -1.59 20.73 -34.84
CA TYR A 417 -1.20 21.96 -35.52
C TYR A 417 -1.78 22.04 -36.92
N GLY A 418 -2.22 23.25 -37.31
CA GLY A 418 -2.66 23.53 -38.66
C GLY A 418 -1.49 23.68 -39.65
N ASN A 419 -1.81 24.02 -40.90
CA ASN A 419 -0.80 24.39 -41.89
C ASN A 419 0.02 25.60 -41.43
N PRO A 420 1.34 25.64 -41.71
CA PRO A 420 2.19 26.72 -41.23
C PRO A 420 1.94 28.04 -41.98
N VAL A 421 2.07 29.14 -41.25
CA VAL A 421 2.17 30.49 -41.82
C VAL A 421 3.64 30.84 -42.00
N TRP A 422 4.03 31.23 -43.22
CA TRP A 422 5.42 31.49 -43.59
C TRP A 422 5.76 32.98 -43.48
N THR A 423 6.85 33.30 -42.78
CA THR A 423 7.43 34.65 -42.72
C THR A 423 8.80 34.64 -43.38
N TRP A 424 8.95 35.41 -44.45
CA TRP A 424 10.21 35.55 -45.19
C TRP A 424 10.92 36.87 -44.89
N THR A 425 12.21 36.80 -44.56
CA THR A 425 13.10 37.97 -44.49
C THR A 425 13.98 37.97 -45.74
N GLY A 426 13.57 38.75 -46.75
CA GLY A 426 14.20 38.72 -48.07
C GLY A 426 13.99 37.36 -48.75
N VAL A 427 15.08 36.75 -49.21
CA VAL A 427 15.14 35.39 -49.79
C VAL A 427 16.14 34.49 -49.07
N THR A 428 16.75 34.98 -47.99
CA THR A 428 17.85 34.31 -47.28
C THR A 428 17.42 33.68 -45.96
N ALA A 429 16.25 34.04 -45.43
CA ALA A 429 15.68 33.45 -44.22
C ALA A 429 14.15 33.35 -44.33
N ALA A 430 13.61 32.25 -43.82
CA ALA A 430 12.18 32.01 -43.70
C ALA A 430 11.88 31.25 -42.40
N GLU A 431 10.73 31.51 -41.81
CA GLU A 431 10.23 30.83 -40.61
C GLU A 431 8.81 30.33 -40.87
N ALA A 432 8.54 29.08 -40.49
CA ALA A 432 7.21 28.50 -40.49
C ALA A 432 6.64 28.58 -39.07
N THR A 433 5.49 29.23 -38.91
CA THR A 433 4.74 29.29 -37.64
C THR A 433 3.57 28.33 -37.70
N PHE A 434 3.57 27.33 -36.82
CA PHE A 434 2.50 26.35 -36.62
C PHE A 434 1.63 26.80 -35.45
N THR A 435 0.32 26.89 -35.65
CA THR A 435 -0.65 27.27 -34.61
C THR A 435 -1.48 26.07 -34.21
N CYS A 436 -1.65 25.84 -32.90
CA CYS A 436 -2.53 24.77 -32.43
C CYS A 436 -3.97 25.08 -32.87
N THR A 437 -4.67 24.07 -33.38
CA THR A 437 -6.05 24.20 -33.88
C THR A 437 -7.07 24.35 -32.75
N LYS A 438 -6.71 23.92 -31.53
CA LYS A 438 -7.53 24.03 -30.31
C LYS A 438 -7.19 25.27 -29.48
N ASP A 439 -5.97 25.78 -29.60
CA ASP A 439 -5.49 26.99 -28.90
C ASP A 439 -4.72 27.91 -29.87
N GLY A 440 -5.38 28.96 -30.33
CA GLY A 440 -4.80 29.93 -31.26
C GLY A 440 -3.64 30.75 -30.68
N THR A 441 -3.44 30.74 -29.36
CA THR A 441 -2.32 31.45 -28.70
C THR A 441 -1.07 30.59 -28.63
N HIS A 442 -1.22 29.27 -28.68
CA HIS A 442 -0.11 28.33 -28.69
C HIS A 442 0.46 28.19 -30.10
N THR A 443 1.71 28.63 -30.29
CA THR A 443 2.40 28.62 -31.58
C THR A 443 3.82 28.08 -31.46
N GLU A 444 4.20 27.26 -32.44
CA GLU A 444 5.54 26.71 -32.59
C GLU A 444 6.21 27.27 -33.84
N LYS A 445 7.46 27.71 -33.72
CA LYS A 445 8.19 28.40 -34.80
C LYS A 445 9.41 27.60 -35.21
N VAL A 446 9.49 27.28 -36.50
CA VAL A 446 10.58 26.49 -37.06
C VAL A 446 11.29 27.30 -38.14
N THR A 447 12.59 27.53 -37.96
CA THR A 447 13.42 28.15 -38.98
C THR A 447 13.58 27.20 -40.17
N ALA A 448 13.37 27.72 -41.37
CA ALA A 448 13.41 26.94 -42.60
C ALA A 448 14.80 26.85 -43.21
N THR A 449 15.05 25.73 -43.86
CA THR A 449 16.17 25.59 -44.80
C THR A 449 15.74 26.11 -46.16
N ILE A 450 16.56 26.95 -46.81
CA ILE A 450 16.25 27.56 -48.10
C ILE A 450 17.17 26.99 -49.18
N THR A 451 16.57 26.63 -50.30
CA THR A 451 17.25 26.28 -51.55
C THR A 451 16.78 27.23 -52.65
N SER A 452 17.58 27.44 -53.68
CA SER A 452 17.24 28.33 -54.80
C SER A 452 17.52 27.68 -56.15
N GLU A 453 16.68 27.99 -57.13
CA GLU A 453 16.78 27.52 -58.50
C GLU A 453 16.41 28.65 -59.46
N VAL A 454 17.24 28.90 -60.48
CA VAL A 454 16.92 29.86 -61.53
C VAL A 454 15.86 29.25 -62.44
N THR A 455 14.63 29.76 -62.37
CA THR A 455 13.49 29.26 -63.14
C THR A 455 13.30 30.00 -64.46
N LYS A 456 13.84 31.22 -64.57
CA LYS A 456 13.90 31.98 -65.83
C LYS A 456 15.26 32.65 -65.97
N VAL A 457 16.00 32.30 -67.02
CA VAL A 457 17.31 32.91 -67.29
C VAL A 457 17.08 34.35 -67.81
N PRO A 458 17.77 35.36 -67.25
CA PRO A 458 17.65 36.74 -67.75
C PRO A 458 18.21 36.87 -69.17
N THR A 459 17.56 37.69 -70.00
CA THR A 459 18.02 38.07 -71.34
C THR A 459 18.34 39.57 -71.39
N CYS A 460 18.76 40.09 -72.55
CA CYS A 460 19.00 41.52 -72.73
C CYS A 460 17.71 42.37 -72.79
N THR A 461 16.53 41.72 -72.89
CA THR A 461 15.22 42.38 -73.01
C THR A 461 14.22 41.96 -71.94
N GLU A 462 14.51 40.90 -71.16
CA GLU A 462 13.63 40.38 -70.12
C GLU A 462 14.40 40.03 -68.83
N THR A 463 13.82 40.36 -67.68
CA THR A 463 14.35 39.94 -66.36
C THR A 463 14.28 38.42 -66.19
N GLY A 464 15.23 37.89 -65.43
CA GLY A 464 15.21 36.49 -65.00
C GLY A 464 14.42 36.32 -63.70
N GLU A 465 14.23 35.08 -63.29
CA GLU A 465 13.56 34.71 -62.04
C GLU A 465 14.34 33.60 -61.35
N THR A 466 14.52 33.74 -60.03
CA THR A 466 14.97 32.67 -59.14
C THR A 466 13.83 32.31 -58.21
N THR A 467 13.46 31.02 -58.17
CA THR A 467 12.53 30.48 -57.18
C THR A 467 13.32 29.98 -55.98
N TYR A 468 13.00 30.50 -54.80
CA TYR A 468 13.52 30.06 -53.52
C TYR A 468 12.48 29.14 -52.86
N THR A 469 12.89 27.94 -52.45
CA THR A 469 12.04 26.99 -51.74
C THR A 469 12.50 26.91 -50.30
N ALA A 470 11.65 27.33 -49.37
CA ALA A 470 11.83 27.11 -47.94
C ALA A 470 11.23 25.76 -47.55
N LYS A 471 11.94 25.01 -46.69
CA LYS A 471 11.55 23.69 -46.23
C LYS A 471 11.77 23.56 -44.72
N VAL A 472 10.74 23.08 -44.02
CA VAL A 472 10.79 22.70 -42.59
C VAL A 472 10.28 21.27 -42.41
N THR A 473 10.75 20.61 -41.37
CA THR A 473 10.17 19.36 -40.87
C THR A 473 9.62 19.63 -39.48
N PHE A 474 8.34 19.33 -39.26
CA PHE A 474 7.67 19.51 -37.97
C PHE A 474 6.73 18.33 -37.74
N ASP A 475 6.80 17.74 -36.54
CA ASP A 475 6.06 16.53 -36.16
C ASP A 475 6.19 15.38 -37.18
N GLY A 476 7.40 15.18 -37.71
CA GLY A 476 7.71 14.14 -38.71
C GLY A 476 7.18 14.41 -40.12
N ALA A 477 6.42 15.48 -40.35
CA ALA A 477 5.93 15.89 -41.67
C ALA A 477 6.79 17.02 -42.28
N GLU A 478 6.92 17.02 -43.61
CA GLU A 478 7.63 18.06 -44.34
C GLU A 478 6.68 19.11 -44.90
N TYR A 479 7.03 20.39 -44.73
CA TYR A 479 6.27 21.52 -45.24
C TYR A 479 7.18 22.41 -46.08
N THR A 480 6.65 22.94 -47.18
CA THR A 480 7.39 23.83 -48.09
C THR A 480 6.60 25.06 -48.47
N ASP A 481 7.31 26.16 -48.67
CA ASP A 481 6.79 27.39 -49.29
C ASP A 481 7.78 27.93 -50.32
N LYS A 482 7.27 28.69 -51.30
CA LYS A 482 8.08 29.20 -52.41
C LYS A 482 7.97 30.71 -52.54
N LYS A 483 9.11 31.36 -52.74
CA LYS A 483 9.20 32.80 -53.03
C LYS A 483 10.01 33.04 -54.29
N VAL A 484 9.46 33.80 -55.24
CA VAL A 484 10.13 34.17 -56.48
C VAL A 484 10.76 35.54 -56.33
N ALA A 485 12.01 35.70 -56.78
CA ALA A 485 12.66 37.00 -56.90
C ALA A 485 13.24 37.21 -58.30
N ASN A 486 13.15 38.44 -58.78
CA ASN A 486 13.62 38.80 -60.11
C ASN A 486 15.14 38.96 -60.12
N ILE A 487 15.76 38.48 -61.19
CA ILE A 487 17.17 38.67 -61.53
C ILE A 487 17.24 39.80 -62.55
N GLU A 488 18.15 40.76 -62.33
CA GLU A 488 18.35 41.85 -63.28
C GLU A 488 18.73 41.33 -64.68
N MET A 489 18.36 42.11 -65.70
CA MET A 489 18.70 41.81 -67.09
C MET A 489 20.22 41.71 -67.25
N LYS A 490 20.66 40.80 -68.11
CA LYS A 490 22.09 40.64 -68.37
C LYS A 490 22.52 41.76 -69.31
N ALA A 491 23.32 42.70 -68.81
CA ALA A 491 23.86 43.80 -69.61
C ALA A 491 24.70 43.25 -70.78
N HIS A 492 24.66 43.98 -71.88
CA HIS A 492 25.15 43.53 -73.19
C HIS A 492 26.67 43.40 -73.28
#